data_AF-A0AAQ3NKH1-F1
#
_entry.id   AF-A0AAQ3NKH1-F1
#
_cell.length_a   1.000
_cell.length_b   1.000
_cell.length_c   1.000
_cell.angle_alpha   90.00
_cell.angle_beta   90.00
_cell.angle_gamma   90.00
#
_symmetry.space_group_name_H-M   'P 1'
#
loop_
_entity.id
_entity.type
_entity.pdbx_description
1 polymer ?
#
loop_
_entity_poly.entity_id
_entity_poly.type
_entity_poly.pdbx_seq_one_letter_code
_entity_poly.pdbx_strand_id
1 'polypeptide(L)'
;MAVSGFEGFEKRLELHFFGDDPAIFPLGLRKLEFESLEQVLEAVQCTVVSAVGNSYFDAYVLSESSLFVYPTKIIIKTCGTTQLLKSILPLIQYAHHLGLTLSSCRYTRGSFIFPKSQPFPHTSFKDEVTYLQDTIPSNLCFRKASIMPSKSSSHSWHVFTANDSTHALPHLPYDHDNELLFTMEICMTELDPILARKNGMDGDWYSTIHVTPEDGFSYASFECVGSVNDNMAHVLRKVVKIFRPGTMSISTTCNGFGNDMWTQMASAVEPLGMKCRSFAMDQFPGGGTVVFQTFSGRRKSV
;
A
#
# COMPACT_ATOMS: atom_id res chain seq x y z
N MET A 1 5.78 -5.65 33.06
CA MET A 1 4.71 -4.99 32.28
C MET A 1 5.35 -4.54 30.99
N ALA A 2 4.94 -5.09 29.84
CA ALA A 2 5.45 -4.64 28.56
C ALA A 2 4.88 -3.23 28.31
N VAL A 3 5.76 -2.25 28.14
CA VAL A 3 5.37 -0.97 27.55
C VAL A 3 4.84 -1.32 26.16
N SER A 4 3.51 -1.28 25.97
CA SER A 4 2.91 -1.49 24.65
C SER A 4 3.28 -0.28 23.80
N GLY A 5 4.33 -0.42 22.99
CA GLY A 5 4.65 0.58 21.97
C GLY A 5 3.57 0.59 20.89
N PHE A 6 3.43 1.73 20.22
CA PHE A 6 2.55 1.87 19.07
C PHE A 6 3.05 1.01 17.89
N GLU A 7 2.14 0.31 17.20
CA GLU A 7 2.50 -0.44 15.99
C GLU A 7 2.50 0.50 14.78
N GLY A 8 3.67 0.99 14.39
CA GLY A 8 3.81 1.89 13.25
C GLY A 8 3.66 1.23 11.88
N PHE A 9 3.92 -0.08 11.74
CA PHE A 9 3.85 -0.74 10.43
C PHE A 9 2.42 -0.77 9.89
N GLU A 10 2.29 -0.23 8.68
CA GLU A 10 1.01 -0.18 7.99
C GLU A 10 0.58 -1.53 7.42
N LYS A 11 -0.72 -1.72 7.45
CA LYS A 11 -1.47 -2.70 6.67
C LYS A 11 -2.10 -1.94 5.51
N ARG A 12 -1.99 -2.46 4.30
CA ARG A 12 -2.56 -1.85 3.10
C ARG A 12 -3.48 -2.83 2.38
N LEU A 13 -4.68 -2.37 2.08
CA LEU A 13 -5.69 -3.08 1.31
C LEU A 13 -6.04 -2.26 0.08
N GLU A 14 -5.98 -2.88 -1.08
CA GLU A 14 -6.40 -2.30 -2.36
C GLU A 14 -7.40 -3.22 -3.03
N LEU A 15 -8.57 -2.67 -3.37
CA LEU A 15 -9.67 -3.37 -4.01
C LEU A 15 -9.99 -2.67 -5.33
N HIS A 16 -10.09 -3.45 -6.42
CA HIS A 16 -10.56 -2.97 -7.72
C HIS A 16 -11.92 -3.55 -8.04
N PHE A 17 -12.72 -2.74 -8.71
CA PHE A 17 -14.07 -3.05 -9.09
C PHE A 17 -14.31 -2.73 -10.57
N PHE A 18 -15.23 -3.46 -11.19
CA PHE A 18 -15.73 -3.20 -12.53
C PHE A 18 -17.27 -3.18 -12.52
N GLY A 19 -17.88 -2.62 -13.56
CA GLY A 19 -19.33 -2.64 -13.75
C GLY A 19 -19.69 -2.71 -15.22
N ASP A 20 -20.89 -3.20 -15.53
CA ASP A 20 -21.34 -3.53 -16.88
C ASP A 20 -21.84 -2.31 -17.71
N ASP A 21 -21.74 -1.08 -17.19
CA ASP A 21 -22.32 0.10 -17.85
C ASP A 21 -21.25 1.06 -18.43
N PRO A 22 -20.81 0.87 -19.68
CA PRO A 22 -19.80 1.72 -20.31
C PRO A 22 -20.30 3.10 -20.77
N ALA A 23 -21.57 3.47 -20.52
CA ALA A 23 -22.17 4.70 -21.05
C ALA A 23 -22.54 5.78 -20.00
N ILE A 24 -22.39 5.51 -18.69
CA ILE A 24 -22.72 6.45 -17.61
C ILE A 24 -21.69 6.41 -16.46
N PHE A 25 -20.45 6.87 -16.64
CA PHE A 25 -19.55 7.05 -15.49
C PHE A 25 -18.77 8.35 -15.58
N PRO A 26 -18.65 9.05 -14.44
CA PRO A 26 -17.28 9.29 -13.99
C PRO A 26 -17.02 8.95 -12.53
N LEU A 27 -18.06 8.82 -11.68
CA LEU A 27 -17.85 8.80 -10.23
C LEU A 27 -17.65 7.40 -9.63
N GLY A 28 -18.30 6.35 -10.14
CA GLY A 28 -18.10 4.97 -9.65
C GLY A 28 -18.26 4.84 -8.12
N LEU A 29 -17.27 4.26 -7.44
CA LEU A 29 -17.23 4.17 -5.96
C LEU A 29 -17.27 5.53 -5.26
N ARG A 30 -16.96 6.64 -5.95
CA ARG A 30 -17.13 8.00 -5.41
C ARG A 30 -18.59 8.41 -5.24
N LYS A 31 -19.54 7.57 -5.67
CA LYS A 31 -20.97 7.68 -5.34
C LYS A 31 -21.33 7.07 -3.99
N LEU A 32 -20.40 6.40 -3.31
CA LEU A 32 -20.63 5.90 -1.95
C LEU A 32 -20.99 7.08 -1.05
N GLU A 33 -22.10 6.94 -0.33
CA GLU A 33 -22.51 7.95 0.65
C GLU A 33 -21.51 8.00 1.79
N PHE A 34 -21.32 9.19 2.37
CA PHE A 34 -20.39 9.36 3.49
C PHE A 34 -20.75 8.44 4.67
N GLU A 35 -22.03 8.26 4.97
CA GLU A 35 -22.50 7.33 6.01
C GLU A 35 -22.08 5.87 5.72
N SER A 36 -22.11 5.45 4.45
CA SER A 36 -21.63 4.11 4.06
C SER A 36 -20.13 3.97 4.31
N LEU A 37 -19.34 5.02 4.01
CA LEU A 37 -17.91 5.04 4.32
C LEU A 37 -17.65 5.03 5.83
N GLU A 38 -18.43 5.76 6.62
CA GLU A 38 -18.33 5.74 8.08
C GLU A 38 -18.64 4.35 8.65
N GLN A 39 -19.66 3.65 8.15
CA GLN A 39 -19.98 2.28 8.56
C GLN A 39 -18.83 1.30 8.24
N VAL A 40 -18.18 1.44 7.07
CA VAL A 40 -16.97 0.67 6.74
C VAL A 40 -15.83 0.98 7.71
N LEU A 41 -15.62 2.26 8.04
CA LEU A 41 -14.52 2.71 8.90
C LEU A 41 -14.76 2.34 10.37
N GLU A 42 -16.00 2.34 10.84
CA GLU A 42 -16.39 1.88 12.17
C GLU A 42 -16.05 0.39 12.36
N ALA A 43 -16.28 -0.44 11.33
CA ALA A 43 -15.92 -1.86 11.35
C ALA A 43 -14.41 -2.10 11.56
N VAL A 44 -13.57 -1.10 11.26
CA VAL A 44 -12.13 -1.13 11.47
C VAL A 44 -11.65 -0.14 12.54
N GLN A 45 -12.57 0.47 13.30
CA GLN A 45 -12.29 1.41 14.39
C GLN A 45 -11.50 2.65 13.94
N CYS A 46 -11.76 3.13 12.73
CA CYS A 46 -11.22 4.38 12.20
C CYS A 46 -12.32 5.44 12.12
N THR A 47 -11.93 6.71 12.24
CA THR A 47 -12.82 7.86 12.02
C THR A 47 -12.22 8.80 10.99
N VAL A 48 -13.06 9.51 10.23
CA VAL A 48 -12.59 10.53 9.28
C VAL A 48 -12.22 11.80 10.05
N VAL A 49 -11.00 12.28 9.82
CA VAL A 49 -10.48 13.54 10.40
C VAL A 49 -10.64 14.69 9.40
N SER A 50 -10.35 14.44 8.13
CA SER A 50 -10.54 15.40 7.05
C SER A 50 -10.68 14.71 5.70
N ALA A 51 -11.37 15.36 4.76
CA ALA A 51 -11.54 14.88 3.40
C ALA A 51 -11.11 15.95 2.39
N VAL A 52 -10.49 15.53 1.28
CA VAL A 52 -10.17 16.35 0.12
C VAL A 52 -10.44 15.55 -1.14
N GLY A 53 -11.08 16.15 -2.14
CA GLY A 53 -11.35 15.50 -3.42
C GLY A 53 -10.79 16.29 -4.58
N ASN A 54 -10.45 15.61 -5.67
CA ASN A 54 -10.10 16.20 -6.95
C ASN A 54 -10.90 15.55 -8.10
N SER A 55 -10.54 15.81 -9.35
CA SER A 55 -11.21 15.20 -10.51
C SER A 55 -11.05 13.68 -10.58
N TYR A 56 -10.03 13.12 -9.95
CA TYR A 56 -9.64 11.71 -10.05
C TYR A 56 -10.13 10.87 -8.86
N PHE A 57 -9.99 11.36 -7.63
CA PHE A 57 -10.31 10.60 -6.42
C PHE A 57 -10.69 11.50 -5.24
N ASP A 58 -11.26 10.87 -4.21
CA ASP A 58 -11.49 11.44 -2.90
C ASP A 58 -10.52 10.81 -1.90
N ALA A 59 -9.80 11.65 -1.15
CA ALA A 59 -8.85 11.24 -0.12
C ALA A 59 -9.35 11.66 1.26
N TYR A 60 -9.25 10.74 2.20
CA TYR A 60 -9.67 10.89 3.57
C TYR A 60 -8.47 10.64 4.48
N VAL A 61 -8.13 11.65 5.28
CA VAL A 61 -7.26 11.47 6.43
C VAL A 61 -8.12 10.89 7.53
N LEU A 62 -7.71 9.74 8.07
CA LEU A 62 -8.40 9.05 9.15
C LEU A 62 -7.62 9.23 10.45
N SER A 63 -8.20 8.82 11.57
CA SER A 63 -7.49 8.68 12.85
C SER A 63 -6.31 7.70 12.68
N GLU A 64 -5.13 8.25 12.38
CA GLU A 64 -3.84 7.57 12.16
C GLU A 64 -3.75 6.73 10.87
N SER A 65 -4.68 6.93 9.93
CA SER A 65 -4.86 6.07 8.75
C SER A 65 -5.23 6.91 7.52
N SER A 66 -5.31 6.30 6.34
CA SER A 66 -5.71 6.99 5.11
C SER A 66 -6.60 6.12 4.24
N LEU A 67 -7.60 6.74 3.60
CA LEU A 67 -8.50 6.10 2.64
C LEU A 67 -8.50 6.91 1.34
N PHE A 68 -8.41 6.23 0.20
CA PHE A 68 -8.53 6.79 -1.14
C PHE A 68 -9.64 6.09 -1.91
N VAL A 69 -10.55 6.87 -2.48
CA VAL A 69 -11.71 6.40 -3.24
C VAL A 69 -11.62 6.94 -4.67
N TYR A 70 -11.30 6.05 -5.61
CA TYR A 70 -11.35 6.29 -7.05
C TYR A 70 -12.65 5.72 -7.61
N PRO A 71 -13.03 6.01 -8.87
CA PRO A 71 -14.23 5.43 -9.46
C PRO A 71 -14.26 3.90 -9.47
N THR A 72 -13.12 3.24 -9.64
CA THR A 72 -13.04 1.77 -9.76
C THR A 72 -12.07 1.14 -8.77
N LYS A 73 -11.51 1.92 -7.83
CA LYS A 73 -10.47 1.46 -6.91
C LYS A 73 -10.64 2.10 -5.53
N ILE A 74 -10.49 1.31 -4.47
CA ILE A 74 -10.38 1.80 -3.10
C ILE A 74 -9.07 1.32 -2.49
N ILE A 75 -8.39 2.22 -1.77
CA ILE A 75 -7.16 1.91 -1.05
C ILE A 75 -7.33 2.37 0.40
N ILE A 76 -7.12 1.46 1.35
CA ILE A 76 -7.18 1.74 2.78
C ILE A 76 -5.85 1.32 3.40
N LYS A 77 -5.25 2.25 4.14
CA LYS A 77 -4.00 2.03 4.88
C LYS A 77 -4.23 2.34 6.34
N THR A 78 -3.88 1.40 7.20
CA THR A 78 -4.09 1.53 8.65
C THR A 78 -2.87 1.04 9.42
N CYS A 79 -2.59 1.65 10.55
CA CYS A 79 -1.54 1.22 11.47
C CYS A 79 -2.15 0.71 12.79
N GLY A 80 -1.34 0.57 13.84
CA GLY A 80 -1.82 0.16 15.15
C GLY A 80 -2.40 -1.26 15.18
N THR A 81 -3.49 -1.42 15.92
CA THR A 81 -4.23 -2.69 16.07
C THR A 81 -5.49 -2.77 15.21
N THR A 82 -5.65 -1.83 14.28
CA THR A 82 -6.80 -1.78 13.36
C THR A 82 -6.97 -3.08 12.58
N GLN A 83 -8.22 -3.56 12.52
CA GLN A 83 -8.61 -4.83 11.91
C GLN A 83 -8.98 -4.66 10.43
N LEU A 84 -8.07 -4.08 9.64
CA LEU A 84 -8.28 -3.62 8.26
C LEU A 84 -9.10 -4.58 7.39
N LEU A 85 -8.82 -5.88 7.42
CA LEU A 85 -9.49 -6.86 6.54
C LEU A 85 -11.01 -6.94 6.78
N LYS A 86 -11.50 -6.53 7.96
CA LYS A 86 -12.94 -6.48 8.24
C LYS A 86 -13.69 -5.44 7.39
N SER A 87 -12.99 -4.50 6.76
CA SER A 87 -13.58 -3.55 5.82
C SER A 87 -14.04 -4.19 4.49
N ILE A 88 -13.53 -5.38 4.13
CA ILE A 88 -13.76 -5.97 2.81
C ILE A 88 -15.25 -6.29 2.58
N LEU A 89 -15.91 -6.96 3.52
CA LEU A 89 -17.32 -7.33 3.38
C LEU A 89 -18.24 -6.12 3.20
N PRO A 90 -18.23 -5.10 4.08
CA PRO A 90 -19.11 -3.95 3.89
C PRO A 90 -18.78 -3.20 2.59
N LEU A 91 -17.50 -3.08 2.20
CA LEU A 91 -17.13 -2.46 0.93
C LEU A 91 -17.70 -3.20 -0.28
N ILE A 92 -17.61 -4.54 -0.32
CA ILE A 92 -18.21 -5.35 -1.39
C ILE A 92 -19.73 -5.13 -1.43
N GLN A 93 -20.38 -5.11 -0.27
CA GLN A 93 -21.83 -4.92 -0.18
C GLN A 93 -22.28 -3.55 -0.72
N TYR A 94 -21.62 -2.46 -0.31
CA TYR A 94 -21.99 -1.13 -0.83
C TYR A 94 -21.62 -0.95 -2.30
N ALA A 95 -20.48 -1.48 -2.74
CA ALA A 95 -20.11 -1.46 -4.16
C ALA A 95 -21.15 -2.21 -5.03
N HIS A 96 -21.65 -3.35 -4.55
CA HIS A 96 -22.69 -4.11 -5.24
C HIS A 96 -24.00 -3.29 -5.41
N HIS A 97 -24.40 -2.48 -4.42
CA HIS A 97 -25.54 -1.57 -4.58
C HIS A 97 -25.34 -0.50 -5.66
N LEU A 98 -24.08 -0.19 -5.99
CA LEU A 98 -23.72 0.70 -7.10
C LEU A 98 -23.58 -0.04 -8.44
N GLY A 99 -23.89 -1.34 -8.50
CA GLY A 99 -23.70 -2.17 -9.70
C GLY A 99 -22.23 -2.49 -9.98
N LEU A 100 -21.36 -2.39 -8.97
CA LEU A 100 -19.93 -2.67 -9.09
C LEU A 100 -19.59 -4.04 -8.48
N THR A 101 -18.78 -4.81 -9.19
CA THR A 101 -18.32 -6.14 -8.81
C THR A 101 -16.82 -6.11 -8.56
N LEU A 102 -16.37 -6.76 -7.48
CA LEU A 102 -14.94 -6.89 -7.17
C LEU A 102 -14.24 -7.73 -8.25
N SER A 103 -13.13 -7.23 -8.79
CA SER A 103 -12.26 -7.93 -9.77
C SER A 103 -10.85 -8.22 -9.26
N SER A 104 -10.33 -7.39 -8.35
CA SER A 104 -9.00 -7.60 -7.77
C SER A 104 -8.96 -7.22 -6.30
N CYS A 105 -8.21 -8.01 -5.54
CA CYS A 105 -7.86 -7.70 -4.15
C CYS A 105 -6.35 -7.88 -3.97
N ARG A 106 -5.71 -6.87 -3.38
CA ARG A 106 -4.31 -6.89 -2.98
C ARG A 106 -4.18 -6.45 -1.53
N TYR A 107 -3.53 -7.29 -0.74
CA TYR A 107 -3.19 -7.00 0.65
C TYR A 107 -1.68 -7.06 0.83
N THR A 108 -1.10 -6.01 1.41
CA THR A 108 0.34 -5.91 1.66
C THR A 108 0.62 -5.38 3.06
N ARG A 109 1.69 -5.87 3.68
CA ARG A 109 2.25 -5.29 4.90
C ARG A 109 3.70 -5.71 5.17
N GLY A 110 4.38 -4.92 5.98
CA GLY A 110 5.66 -5.30 6.58
C GLY A 110 5.50 -6.32 7.71
N SER A 111 6.61 -6.75 8.28
CA SER A 111 6.63 -7.47 9.55
C SER A 111 6.26 -6.52 10.69
N PHE A 112 5.32 -6.92 11.55
CA PHE A 112 4.94 -6.17 12.75
C PHE A 112 6.09 -6.07 13.76
N ILE A 113 6.18 -4.95 14.47
CA ILE A 113 7.07 -4.78 15.62
C ILE A 113 6.51 -5.55 16.82
N PHE A 114 5.19 -5.51 17.01
CA PHE A 114 4.46 -6.13 18.11
C PHE A 114 3.41 -7.14 17.61
N PRO A 115 3.83 -8.24 16.95
CA PRO A 115 2.90 -9.20 16.33
C PRO A 115 1.93 -9.83 17.33
N LYS A 116 2.35 -10.02 18.59
CA LYS A 116 1.49 -10.59 19.64
C LYS A 116 0.38 -9.66 20.10
N SER A 117 0.47 -8.37 19.79
CA SER A 117 -0.54 -7.36 20.12
C SER A 117 -1.59 -7.20 19.02
N GLN A 118 -1.41 -7.83 17.85
CA GLN A 118 -2.33 -7.70 16.73
C GLN A 118 -3.57 -8.58 16.97
N PRO A 119 -4.80 -8.01 16.89
CA PRO A 119 -6.02 -8.77 16.99
C PRO A 119 -6.30 -9.56 15.71
N PHE A 120 -7.15 -10.59 15.81
CA PHE A 120 -7.66 -11.29 14.63
C PHE A 120 -8.38 -10.29 13.69
N PRO A 121 -8.18 -10.35 12.36
CA PRO A 121 -7.49 -11.40 11.59
C PRO A 121 -5.97 -11.23 11.43
N HIS A 122 -5.34 -10.26 12.09
CA HIS A 122 -3.93 -9.90 11.92
C HIS A 122 -2.96 -10.59 12.88
N THR A 123 -3.39 -11.64 13.57
CA THR A 123 -2.57 -12.41 14.52
C THR A 123 -1.38 -13.10 13.85
N SER A 124 -1.50 -13.46 12.58
CA SER A 124 -0.42 -13.99 11.75
C SER A 124 -0.73 -13.82 10.26
N PHE A 125 0.28 -13.90 9.40
CA PHE A 125 0.03 -13.88 7.95
C PHE A 125 -0.82 -15.06 7.47
N LYS A 126 -0.74 -16.19 8.17
CA LYS A 126 -1.59 -17.35 7.88
C LYS A 126 -3.07 -17.01 8.14
N ASP A 127 -3.37 -16.40 9.28
CA ASP A 127 -4.75 -16.03 9.63
C ASP A 127 -5.30 -14.96 8.69
N GLU A 128 -4.45 -14.00 8.28
CA GLU A 128 -4.82 -12.99 7.28
C GLU A 128 -5.18 -13.63 5.94
N VAL A 129 -4.35 -14.58 5.46
CA VAL A 129 -4.60 -15.30 4.20
C VAL A 129 -5.86 -16.15 4.29
N THR A 130 -6.07 -16.87 5.39
CA THR A 130 -7.30 -17.66 5.59
C THR A 130 -8.53 -16.75 5.58
N TYR A 131 -8.50 -15.64 6.34
CA TYR A 131 -9.59 -14.67 6.36
C TYR A 131 -9.88 -14.08 4.97
N LEU A 132 -8.84 -13.68 4.23
CA LEU A 132 -8.97 -13.19 2.85
C LEU A 132 -9.58 -14.24 1.93
N GLN A 133 -9.14 -15.50 2.01
CA GLN A 133 -9.66 -16.58 1.20
C GLN A 133 -11.14 -16.87 1.45
N ASP A 134 -11.57 -16.78 2.71
CA ASP A 134 -12.96 -17.00 3.11
C ASP A 134 -13.87 -15.80 2.77
N THR A 135 -13.30 -14.59 2.76
CA THR A 135 -14.05 -13.34 2.55
C THR A 135 -14.21 -12.98 1.08
N ILE A 136 -13.18 -13.25 0.26
CA ILE A 136 -13.16 -12.82 -1.14
C ILE A 136 -14.03 -13.75 -2.01
N PRO A 137 -14.86 -13.19 -2.90
CA PRO A 137 -15.64 -13.94 -3.89
C PRO A 137 -14.84 -14.99 -4.68
N SER A 138 -15.48 -16.11 -5.00
CA SER A 138 -14.84 -17.25 -5.67
C SER A 138 -14.42 -16.98 -7.13
N ASN A 139 -14.98 -15.96 -7.78
CA ASN A 139 -14.58 -15.53 -9.12
C ASN A 139 -13.14 -14.99 -9.17
N LEU A 140 -12.63 -14.45 -8.06
CA LEU A 140 -11.22 -14.08 -7.92
C LEU A 140 -10.38 -15.34 -7.63
N CYS A 141 -10.24 -16.20 -8.63
CA CYS A 141 -9.62 -17.52 -8.48
C CYS A 141 -8.10 -17.51 -8.56
N PHE A 142 -7.48 -16.48 -9.15
CA PHE A 142 -6.03 -16.32 -9.21
C PHE A 142 -5.49 -15.78 -7.89
N ARG A 143 -5.36 -16.67 -6.91
CA ARG A 143 -4.94 -16.35 -5.55
C ARG A 143 -3.50 -16.76 -5.30
N LYS A 144 -2.71 -15.86 -4.71
CA LYS A 144 -1.35 -16.18 -4.25
C LYS A 144 -1.00 -15.37 -3.00
N ALA A 145 -0.41 -16.05 -2.03
CA ALA A 145 0.21 -15.44 -0.87
C ALA A 145 1.72 -15.73 -0.89
N SER A 146 2.55 -14.74 -0.58
CA SER A 146 4.00 -14.90 -0.50
C SER A 146 4.57 -14.02 0.62
N ILE A 147 5.60 -14.53 1.29
CA ILE A 147 6.42 -13.77 2.23
C ILE A 147 7.75 -13.53 1.54
N MET A 148 7.99 -12.29 1.11
CA MET A 148 9.22 -11.88 0.46
C MET A 148 10.28 -11.56 1.51
N PRO A 149 11.36 -12.36 1.63
CA PRO A 149 12.30 -12.24 2.72
C PRO A 149 13.25 -11.06 2.52
N SER A 150 13.81 -10.57 3.62
CA SER A 150 15.08 -9.84 3.60
C SER A 150 16.18 -10.62 4.30
N LYS A 151 17.38 -10.01 4.41
CA LYS A 151 18.47 -10.59 5.20
C LYS A 151 18.17 -10.62 6.70
N SER A 152 17.19 -9.84 7.17
CA SER A 152 16.70 -9.91 8.53
C SER A 152 15.31 -10.54 8.54
N SER A 153 15.10 -11.55 9.38
CA SER A 153 13.76 -12.15 9.55
C SER A 153 12.73 -11.13 10.07
N SER A 154 13.18 -10.04 10.69
CA SER A 154 12.32 -8.95 11.17
C SER A 154 11.83 -7.99 10.09
N HIS A 155 12.26 -8.12 8.84
CA HIS A 155 11.92 -7.18 7.75
C HIS A 155 11.51 -7.96 6.50
N SER A 156 10.38 -8.66 6.56
CA SER A 156 9.81 -9.35 5.40
C SER A 156 8.60 -8.59 4.87
N TRP A 157 8.32 -8.74 3.58
CA TRP A 157 7.14 -8.18 2.94
C TRP A 157 6.11 -9.26 2.69
N HIS A 158 4.92 -9.10 3.25
CA HIS A 158 3.84 -10.06 3.13
C HIS A 158 2.88 -9.57 2.06
N VAL A 159 2.60 -10.41 1.06
CA VAL A 159 1.79 -10.04 -0.09
C VAL A 159 0.75 -11.12 -0.34
N PHE A 160 -0.51 -10.72 -0.40
CA PHE A 160 -1.60 -11.54 -0.92
C PHE A 160 -2.24 -10.84 -2.11
N THR A 161 -2.52 -11.60 -3.18
CA THR A 161 -3.31 -11.14 -4.33
C THR A 161 -4.40 -12.14 -4.64
N ALA A 162 -5.55 -11.63 -5.08
CA ALA A 162 -6.63 -12.42 -5.69
C ALA A 162 -7.18 -11.66 -6.90
N ASN A 163 -7.25 -12.31 -8.06
CA ASN A 163 -7.71 -11.70 -9.31
C ASN A 163 -8.67 -12.65 -10.05
N ASP A 164 -9.56 -12.10 -10.86
CA ASP A 164 -10.42 -12.91 -11.75
C ASP A 164 -9.71 -13.34 -13.05
N SER A 165 -10.39 -14.20 -13.82
CA SER A 165 -9.88 -14.78 -15.07
C SER A 165 -10.10 -13.94 -16.31
N THR A 166 -11.06 -13.02 -16.28
CA THR A 166 -11.44 -12.17 -17.42
C THR A 166 -10.63 -10.89 -17.47
N HIS A 167 -10.12 -10.43 -16.33
CA HIS A 167 -9.23 -9.28 -16.14
C HIS A 167 -7.84 -9.72 -15.65
N ALA A 168 -7.35 -10.87 -16.12
CA ALA A 168 -5.99 -11.37 -15.82
C ALA A 168 -4.86 -10.43 -16.31
N LEU A 169 -5.20 -9.41 -17.10
CA LEU A 169 -4.52 -8.13 -17.03
C LEU A 169 -5.47 -7.22 -16.24
N PRO A 170 -5.17 -6.87 -14.97
CA PRO A 170 -5.54 -5.54 -14.57
C PRO A 170 -4.85 -4.71 -15.63
N HIS A 171 -5.63 -4.10 -16.52
CA HIS A 171 -5.24 -2.79 -16.96
C HIS A 171 -4.96 -2.05 -15.64
N LEU A 172 -3.69 -2.06 -15.20
CA LEU A 172 -3.15 -0.87 -14.57
C LEU A 172 -3.71 0.23 -15.45
N PRO A 173 -4.50 1.16 -14.89
CA PRO A 173 -5.12 2.17 -15.72
C PRO A 173 -3.97 2.72 -16.53
N TYR A 174 -4.01 2.45 -17.82
CA TYR A 174 -3.27 3.25 -18.75
C TYR A 174 -3.65 4.67 -18.31
N ASP A 175 -2.67 5.50 -17.97
CA ASP A 175 -2.98 6.92 -17.91
C ASP A 175 -3.62 7.30 -19.25
N HIS A 176 -4.22 8.48 -19.35
CA HIS A 176 -4.81 8.97 -20.59
C HIS A 176 -3.91 8.77 -21.83
N ASP A 177 -2.59 8.60 -21.64
CA ASP A 177 -1.55 8.34 -22.64
C ASP A 177 -1.12 6.86 -22.86
N ASN A 178 -1.82 5.85 -22.35
CA ASN A 178 -1.44 4.42 -22.51
C ASN A 178 -0.08 4.02 -21.92
N GLU A 179 0.31 4.65 -20.81
CA GLU A 179 1.55 4.32 -20.11
C GLU A 179 1.36 3.23 -19.04
N LEU A 180 2.35 2.34 -18.91
CA LEU A 180 2.38 1.31 -17.88
C LEU A 180 2.60 1.95 -16.51
N LEU A 181 1.71 1.65 -15.56
CA LEU A 181 1.86 2.15 -14.20
C LEU A 181 2.69 1.19 -13.32
N PHE A 182 3.22 1.72 -12.23
CA PHE A 182 3.75 0.96 -11.12
C PHE A 182 3.19 1.49 -9.80
N THR A 183 3.15 0.64 -8.78
CA THR A 183 2.91 1.06 -7.39
C THR A 183 4.21 0.89 -6.62
N MET A 184 4.66 1.94 -5.92
CA MET A 184 5.80 1.90 -5.03
C MET A 184 5.35 2.17 -3.59
N GLU A 185 5.64 1.21 -2.71
CA GLU A 185 5.41 1.30 -1.27
C GLU A 185 6.76 1.38 -0.57
N ILE A 186 7.06 2.51 0.05
CA ILE A 186 8.31 2.77 0.78
C ILE A 186 7.99 2.79 2.27
N CYS A 187 8.69 1.98 3.06
CA CYS A 187 8.69 2.06 4.51
C CYS A 187 10.06 2.55 4.98
N MET A 188 10.08 3.48 5.93
CA MET A 188 11.29 4.11 6.43
C MET A 188 11.26 4.11 7.96
N THR A 189 12.39 3.83 8.57
CA THR A 189 12.55 3.92 10.03
C THR A 189 13.86 4.61 10.38
N GLU A 190 14.02 4.99 11.65
CA GLU A 190 15.16 5.79 12.13
C GLU A 190 15.24 7.15 11.39
N LEU A 191 14.11 7.85 11.38
CA LEU A 191 13.94 9.13 10.67
C LEU A 191 14.55 10.30 11.44
N ASP A 192 14.90 11.36 10.69
CA ASP A 192 15.19 12.67 11.28
C ASP A 192 13.91 13.29 11.88
N PRO A 193 13.84 13.53 13.20
CA PRO A 193 12.60 13.97 13.87
C PRO A 193 12.08 15.35 13.42
N ILE A 194 12.94 16.21 12.86
CA ILE A 194 12.60 17.58 12.49
C ILE A 194 12.00 17.62 11.07
N LEU A 195 12.54 16.81 10.16
CA LEU A 195 12.16 16.83 8.75
C LEU A 195 10.86 16.08 8.47
N ALA A 196 10.53 15.08 9.28
CA ALA A 196 9.35 14.24 9.09
C ALA A 196 8.00 15.03 9.13
N ARG A 197 7.96 16.23 9.74
CA ARG A 197 6.73 17.00 9.98
C ARG A 197 6.24 17.89 8.81
N LYS A 198 6.90 17.90 7.64
CA LYS A 198 6.61 18.86 6.56
C LYS A 198 6.29 18.16 5.23
N ASN A 199 5.04 17.75 4.96
CA ASN A 199 4.69 17.12 3.68
C ASN A 199 3.29 17.48 3.15
N GLY A 200 3.14 17.53 1.82
CA GLY A 200 1.92 17.91 1.08
C GLY A 200 1.82 17.22 -0.30
N MET A 201 0.64 17.29 -0.93
CA MET A 201 0.26 16.61 -2.18
C MET A 201 0.58 17.44 -3.45
N ASP A 202 0.80 16.78 -4.59
CA ASP A 202 0.93 17.38 -5.92
C ASP A 202 0.35 16.44 -7.01
N GLY A 203 -0.62 16.93 -7.81
CA GLY A 203 -1.15 16.24 -9.01
C GLY A 203 -2.14 15.09 -8.80
N ASP A 204 -2.18 14.19 -9.80
CA ASP A 204 -2.90 12.89 -9.83
C ASP A 204 -2.24 11.81 -8.94
N TRP A 205 -1.05 12.13 -8.43
CA TRP A 205 -0.27 11.36 -7.48
C TRP A 205 -0.80 11.59 -6.08
N TYR A 206 -1.05 10.51 -5.34
CA TYR A 206 -1.21 10.61 -3.90
C TYR A 206 0.08 10.14 -3.23
N SER A 207 0.41 10.79 -2.12
CA SER A 207 1.39 10.30 -1.17
C SER A 207 0.79 10.39 0.22
N THR A 208 0.92 9.32 1.00
CA THR A 208 0.63 9.36 2.43
C THR A 208 1.90 9.21 3.20
N ILE A 209 2.04 10.04 4.22
CA ILE A 209 3.20 10.06 5.08
C ILE A 209 2.71 9.95 6.51
N HIS A 210 2.91 8.76 7.07
CA HIS A 210 2.50 8.45 8.43
C HIS A 210 3.72 8.51 9.33
N VAL A 211 3.91 9.62 10.05
CA VAL A 211 5.06 9.77 10.96
C VAL A 211 4.65 9.42 12.36
N THR A 212 5.25 8.37 12.92
CA THR A 212 5.22 8.11 14.37
C THR A 212 6.48 8.73 14.98
N PRO A 213 6.42 9.86 15.69
CA PRO A 213 7.62 10.54 16.18
C PRO A 213 8.22 9.93 17.46
N GLU A 214 7.82 8.72 17.84
CA GLU A 214 8.26 8.08 19.08
C GLU A 214 9.76 7.78 19.06
N ASP A 215 10.47 8.23 20.10
CA ASP A 215 11.90 7.96 20.27
C ASP A 215 12.14 6.43 20.28
N GLY A 216 12.89 5.95 19.29
CA GLY A 216 13.20 4.53 19.08
C GLY A 216 12.26 3.77 18.14
N PHE A 217 11.12 4.34 17.74
CA PHE A 217 10.13 3.69 16.84
C PHE A 217 9.66 4.61 15.71
N SER A 218 10.53 5.53 15.28
CA SER A 218 10.19 6.41 14.16
C SER A 218 9.91 5.61 12.91
N TYR A 219 8.71 5.79 12.35
CA TYR A 219 8.25 5.17 11.12
C TYR A 219 7.69 6.24 10.19
N ALA A 220 7.96 6.11 8.90
CA ALA A 220 7.28 6.81 7.83
C ALA A 220 7.02 5.87 6.67
N SER A 221 5.79 5.86 6.20
CA SER A 221 5.45 5.31 4.89
C SER A 221 5.48 6.41 3.84
N PHE A 222 5.78 6.04 2.61
CA PHE A 222 5.51 6.84 1.43
C PHE A 222 4.98 5.90 0.36
N GLU A 223 3.93 6.32 -0.33
CA GLU A 223 3.39 5.56 -1.45
C GLU A 223 3.26 6.46 -2.65
N CYS A 224 3.54 5.93 -3.84
CA CYS A 224 3.16 6.58 -5.08
C CYS A 224 2.73 5.54 -6.10
N VAL A 225 1.79 5.93 -6.96
CA VAL A 225 1.42 5.21 -8.18
C VAL A 225 1.84 6.07 -9.34
N GLY A 226 2.57 5.51 -10.31
CA GLY A 226 3.10 6.32 -11.39
C GLY A 226 3.34 5.65 -12.71
N SER A 227 3.45 6.47 -13.76
CA SER A 227 3.97 6.02 -15.05
C SER A 227 5.45 5.67 -14.95
N VAL A 228 5.87 4.60 -15.62
CA VAL A 228 7.29 4.23 -15.73
C VAL A 228 8.13 5.28 -16.47
N ASN A 229 7.52 6.16 -17.26
CA ASN A 229 8.23 7.25 -17.92
C ASN A 229 8.57 8.40 -16.97
N ASP A 230 7.86 8.53 -15.86
CA ASP A 230 8.29 9.40 -14.77
C ASP A 230 9.51 8.80 -14.08
N ASN A 231 10.50 9.64 -13.79
CA ASN A 231 11.77 9.21 -13.24
C ASN A 231 11.56 8.71 -11.80
N MET A 232 11.16 7.45 -11.64
CA MET A 232 11.00 6.72 -10.39
C MET A 232 12.21 6.94 -9.45
N ALA A 233 13.40 6.95 -10.03
CA ALA A 233 14.64 7.25 -9.33
C ALA A 233 14.70 8.70 -8.80
N HIS A 234 14.07 9.67 -9.45
CA HIS A 234 13.92 11.05 -8.98
C HIS A 234 12.99 11.16 -7.77
N VAL A 235 11.83 10.52 -7.81
CA VAL A 235 10.91 10.46 -6.66
C VAL A 235 11.64 9.83 -5.47
N LEU A 236 12.28 8.68 -5.69
CA LEU A 236 13.02 7.98 -4.65
C LEU A 236 14.18 8.83 -4.08
N ARG A 237 14.93 9.55 -4.93
CA ARG A 237 15.96 10.49 -4.47
C ARG A 237 15.39 11.62 -3.62
N LYS A 238 14.22 12.17 -3.97
CA LYS A 238 13.53 13.19 -3.17
C LYS A 238 13.15 12.63 -1.79
N VAL A 239 12.51 11.46 -1.75
CA VAL A 239 12.12 10.79 -0.50
C VAL A 239 13.33 10.62 0.42
N VAL A 240 14.42 10.02 -0.06
CA VAL A 240 15.64 9.82 0.75
C VAL A 240 16.25 11.15 1.23
N LYS A 241 16.25 12.19 0.40
CA LYS A 241 16.79 13.52 0.78
C LYS A 241 15.94 14.20 1.85
N ILE A 242 14.62 14.04 1.80
CA ILE A 242 13.66 14.64 2.74
C ILE A 242 13.72 13.91 4.08
N PHE A 243 13.56 12.58 4.06
CA PHE A 243 13.37 11.78 5.29
C PHE A 243 14.67 11.30 5.93
N ARG A 244 15.75 11.19 5.15
CA ARG A 244 17.08 10.71 5.59
C ARG A 244 17.03 9.47 6.49
N PRO A 245 16.37 8.39 6.05
CA PRO A 245 16.14 7.23 6.90
C PRO A 245 17.44 6.48 7.23
N GLY A 246 17.56 5.97 8.46
CA GLY A 246 18.61 4.99 8.80
C GLY A 246 18.40 3.65 8.10
N THR A 247 17.15 3.21 7.97
CA THR A 247 16.75 2.01 7.21
C THR A 247 15.50 2.26 6.38
N MET A 248 15.43 1.64 5.20
CA MET A 248 14.33 1.81 4.26
C MET A 248 14.04 0.49 3.56
N SER A 249 12.77 0.17 3.32
CA SER A 249 12.36 -0.91 2.42
C SER A 249 11.46 -0.36 1.32
N ILE A 250 11.56 -0.96 0.14
CA ILE A 250 10.80 -0.57 -1.04
C ILE A 250 10.14 -1.83 -1.58
N SER A 251 8.82 -1.81 -1.73
CA SER A 251 8.07 -2.78 -2.52
C SER A 251 7.59 -2.11 -3.79
N THR A 252 7.84 -2.74 -4.94
CA THR A 252 7.37 -2.22 -6.23
C THR A 252 6.55 -3.28 -6.91
N THR A 253 5.36 -2.91 -7.37
CA THR A 253 4.46 -3.78 -8.13
C THR A 253 4.31 -3.22 -9.54
N CYS A 254 4.50 -4.07 -10.55
CA CYS A 254 4.31 -3.69 -11.95
C CYS A 254 3.91 -4.89 -12.82
N ASN A 255 3.19 -4.64 -13.93
CA ASN A 255 2.85 -5.65 -14.93
C ASN A 255 3.78 -5.51 -16.14
N GLY A 256 4.59 -6.54 -16.43
CA GLY A 256 5.29 -6.65 -17.71
C GLY A 256 6.62 -5.89 -17.89
N PHE A 257 7.55 -5.97 -16.93
CA PHE A 257 8.84 -5.25 -17.02
C PHE A 257 10.10 -6.13 -17.09
N GLY A 258 11.13 -5.57 -17.73
CA GLY A 258 12.47 -6.13 -17.87
C GLY A 258 13.37 -5.92 -16.64
N ASN A 259 14.50 -6.63 -16.63
CA ASN A 259 15.34 -6.84 -15.44
C ASN A 259 16.05 -5.60 -14.86
N ASP A 260 15.94 -4.42 -15.47
CA ASP A 260 16.85 -3.29 -15.16
C ASP A 260 16.30 -2.29 -14.14
N MET A 261 14.98 -2.29 -13.88
CA MET A 261 14.32 -1.24 -13.10
C MET A 261 14.69 -1.26 -11.60
N TRP A 262 14.77 -2.43 -10.96
CA TRP A 262 15.17 -2.53 -9.56
C TRP A 262 16.66 -2.20 -9.35
N THR A 263 17.48 -2.39 -10.39
CA THR A 263 18.88 -1.97 -10.44
C THR A 263 18.97 -0.45 -10.47
N GLN A 264 18.05 0.22 -11.19
CA GLN A 264 17.93 1.67 -11.17
C GLN A 264 17.54 2.21 -9.79
N MET A 265 16.62 1.54 -9.07
CA MET A 265 16.25 1.95 -7.71
C MET A 265 17.46 1.96 -6.77
N ALA A 266 18.23 0.86 -6.76
CA ALA A 266 19.42 0.77 -5.92
C ALA A 266 20.47 1.82 -6.31
N SER A 267 20.70 2.00 -7.61
CA SER A 267 21.63 2.99 -8.14
C SER A 267 21.20 4.43 -7.83
N ALA A 268 19.91 4.70 -7.71
CA ALA A 268 19.38 6.03 -7.42
C ALA A 268 19.69 6.51 -6.01
N VAL A 269 19.73 5.60 -5.04
CA VAL A 269 19.88 5.92 -3.61
C VAL A 269 21.28 5.66 -3.08
N GLU A 270 22.10 4.89 -3.80
CA GLU A 270 23.50 4.65 -3.42
C GLU A 270 24.34 5.93 -3.28
N PRO A 271 24.27 6.90 -4.21
CA PRO A 271 24.96 8.19 -4.05
C PRO A 271 24.46 9.01 -2.86
N LEU A 272 23.28 8.70 -2.33
CA LEU A 272 22.71 9.33 -1.14
C LEU A 272 23.08 8.60 0.16
N GLY A 273 23.97 7.60 0.09
CA GLY A 273 24.49 6.89 1.25
C GLY A 273 23.67 5.65 1.66
N MET A 274 22.67 5.25 0.88
CA MET A 274 21.86 4.06 1.14
C MET A 274 22.40 2.85 0.39
N LYS A 275 22.73 1.76 1.09
CA LYS A 275 23.20 0.52 0.48
C LYS A 275 22.08 -0.51 0.43
N CYS A 276 21.80 -1.07 -0.74
CA CYS A 276 20.89 -2.21 -0.89
C CYS A 276 21.43 -3.43 -0.13
N ARG A 277 20.59 -4.05 0.70
CA ARG A 277 20.92 -5.15 1.60
C ARG A 277 20.31 -6.46 1.16
N SER A 278 19.05 -6.45 0.74
CA SER A 278 18.36 -7.63 0.22
C SER A 278 17.53 -7.29 -1.00
N PHE A 279 17.22 -8.34 -1.75
CA PHE A 279 16.36 -8.33 -2.91
C PHE A 279 15.56 -9.62 -2.90
N ALA A 280 14.26 -9.51 -3.09
CA ALA A 280 13.35 -10.62 -3.34
C ALA A 280 12.40 -10.22 -4.47
N MET A 281 12.04 -11.18 -5.31
CA MET A 281 11.13 -10.96 -6.42
C MET A 281 10.19 -12.16 -6.50
N ASP A 282 8.91 -11.89 -6.76
CA ASP A 282 7.93 -12.93 -6.98
C ASP A 282 6.86 -12.48 -7.96
N GLN A 283 6.32 -13.42 -8.73
CA GLN A 283 5.29 -13.17 -9.73
C GLN A 283 3.92 -13.62 -9.21
N PHE A 284 2.94 -12.74 -9.29
CA PHE A 284 1.58 -12.97 -8.81
C PHE A 284 0.62 -13.07 -10.00
N PRO A 285 -0.08 -14.21 -10.17
CA PRO A 285 -1.04 -14.38 -11.27
C PRO A 285 -2.11 -13.29 -11.25
N GLY A 286 -2.22 -12.53 -12.35
CA GLY A 286 -3.08 -11.33 -12.45
C GLY A 286 -2.67 -10.16 -11.54
N GLY A 287 -1.71 -10.34 -10.63
CA GLY A 287 -1.25 -9.32 -9.70
C GLY A 287 0.03 -8.61 -10.13
N GLY A 288 0.74 -9.13 -11.14
CA GLY A 288 2.01 -8.58 -11.61
C GLY A 288 3.23 -9.12 -10.88
N THR A 289 4.38 -8.53 -11.18
CA THR A 289 5.64 -8.81 -10.49
C THR A 289 5.77 -7.88 -9.30
N VAL A 290 6.10 -8.44 -8.14
CA VAL A 290 6.48 -7.67 -6.95
C VAL A 290 7.97 -7.82 -6.72
N VAL A 291 8.65 -6.70 -6.55
CA VAL A 291 10.05 -6.62 -6.14
C VAL A 291 10.13 -5.97 -4.77
N PHE A 292 10.80 -6.63 -3.84
CA PHE A 292 11.05 -6.12 -2.50
C PHE A 292 12.54 -5.95 -2.25
N GLN A 293 12.95 -4.73 -1.91
CA GLN A 293 14.33 -4.37 -1.61
C GLN A 293 14.43 -3.74 -0.22
N THR A 294 15.52 -4.04 0.50
CA THR A 294 15.83 -3.37 1.76
C THR A 294 17.14 -2.61 1.64
N PHE A 295 17.23 -1.48 2.33
CA PHE A 295 18.34 -0.55 2.29
C PHE A 295 18.71 -0.12 3.71
N SER A 296 19.99 0.13 3.94
CA SER A 296 20.46 0.78 5.18
C SER A 296 21.43 1.89 4.85
N GLY A 297 21.49 2.92 5.70
CA GLY A 297 22.54 3.91 5.66
C GLY A 297 23.93 3.26 5.77
N ARG A 298 24.92 3.86 5.11
CA ARG A 298 26.34 3.57 5.37
C ARG A 298 26.66 4.14 6.76
N ARG A 299 27.01 3.29 7.73
CA ARG A 299 27.51 3.75 9.03
C ARG A 299 28.68 4.71 8.77
N LYS A 300 28.66 5.90 9.36
CA LYS A 300 29.86 6.71 9.49
C LYS A 300 30.87 5.84 10.23
N SER A 301 32.01 5.55 9.61
CA SER A 301 33.17 5.06 10.34
C SER A 301 33.48 6.11 11.41
N VAL A 302 33.26 5.73 12.67
CA VAL A 302 33.75 6.49 13.82
C VAL A 302 35.26 6.38 13.84
#